data_AF-A0A917AYR2-F1
#
_entry.id   AF-A0A917AYR2-F1
#
_cell.length_a   1.000
_cell.length_b   1.000
_cell.length_c   1.000
_cell.angle_alpha   90.00
_cell.angle_beta   90.00
_cell.angle_gamma   90.00
#
_symmetry.space_group_name_H-M   'P 1'
#
loop_
_entity.id
_entity.type
_entity.pdbx_description
1 polymer ?
#
loop_
_entity_poly.entity_id
_entity_poly.type
_entity_poly.pdbx_seq_one_letter_code
_entity_poly.pdbx_strand_id
1 'polypeptide(L)'
;MTRNWVNPMIYTLIALAIFYVGVQLFTNTSSFLSSIVMMIGIAVLIYGAIYFFFIRQRIGSGGNSNEMKKYKQAVKQSKQKYKAPKPVKSTKTNTSTTKSTSLQKKKAKRKQPSHLRVIEGNKNNKKDRASF
;
A
#
# COMPACT_ATOMS: atom_id res chain seq x y z
N MET A 1 52.35 20.58 -30.26
CA MET A 1 51.34 19.67 -30.88
C MET A 1 51.42 18.33 -30.17
N THR A 2 50.53 18.06 -29.23
CA THR A 2 50.44 16.76 -28.55
C THR A 2 49.78 15.77 -29.51
N ARG A 3 50.44 14.67 -29.86
CA ARG A 3 49.87 13.63 -30.73
C ARG A 3 48.87 12.81 -29.90
N ASN A 4 47.60 12.83 -30.29
CA ASN A 4 46.52 12.12 -29.59
C ASN A 4 46.60 10.63 -29.97
N TRP A 5 47.44 9.88 -29.26
CA TRP A 5 47.72 8.46 -29.52
C TRP A 5 46.53 7.53 -29.23
N VAL A 6 45.52 8.05 -28.55
CA VAL A 6 44.27 7.34 -28.24
C VAL A 6 43.41 7.12 -29.49
N ASN A 7 43.45 8.04 -30.46
CA ASN A 7 42.63 7.95 -31.68
C ASN A 7 42.95 6.69 -32.53
N PRO A 8 44.21 6.41 -32.90
CA PRO A 8 44.51 5.18 -33.64
C PRO A 8 44.18 3.93 -32.82
N MET A 9 44.37 3.95 -31.49
CA MET A 9 44.03 2.82 -30.63
C MET A 9 42.53 2.50 -30.66
N ILE A 10 41.66 3.52 -30.61
CA ILE A 10 40.21 3.35 -30.73
C ILE A 10 39.85 2.77 -32.10
N TYR A 11 40.46 3.26 -33.18
CA TYR A 11 40.19 2.72 -34.52
C TYR A 11 40.63 1.26 -34.66
N THR A 12 41.78 0.88 -34.10
CA THR A 12 42.23 -0.52 -34.07
C THR A 12 41.26 -1.40 -33.29
N LEU A 13 40.75 -0.92 -32.16
CA LEU A 13 39.82 -1.67 -31.32
C LEU A 13 38.46 -1.85 -32.00
N ILE A 14 37.95 -0.82 -32.67
CA ILE A 14 36.74 -0.89 -33.50
C ILE A 14 36.94 -1.86 -34.66
N ALA A 15 38.06 -1.77 -35.38
CA ALA A 15 38.36 -2.65 -36.51
C ALA A 15 38.43 -4.12 -36.06
N LEU A 16 39.07 -4.39 -34.91
CA LEU A 16 39.17 -5.73 -34.34
C LEU A 16 37.80 -6.26 -33.90
N ALA A 17 36.95 -5.40 -33.31
CA ALA A 17 35.59 -5.78 -32.93
C ALA A 17 34.74 -6.15 -34.15
N ILE A 18 34.78 -5.36 -35.22
CA ILE A 18 34.06 -5.64 -36.46
C ILE A 18 34.58 -6.95 -37.09
N PHE A 19 35.90 -7.13 -37.13
CA PHE A 19 36.52 -8.35 -37.65
C PHE A 19 36.08 -9.59 -36.88
N TYR A 20 36.10 -9.53 -35.55
CA TYR A 20 35.65 -10.62 -34.67
C TYR A 20 34.19 -10.97 -34.91
N VAL A 21 33.31 -9.96 -34.97
CA VAL A 21 31.88 -10.17 -35.25
C VAL A 21 31.69 -10.77 -36.64
N GLY A 22 32.43 -10.30 -37.65
CA GLY A 22 32.41 -10.86 -39.01
C GLY A 22 32.78 -12.34 -39.02
N VAL A 23 33.89 -12.72 -38.39
CA VAL A 23 34.33 -14.12 -38.29
C VAL A 23 33.33 -14.98 -37.53
N GLN A 24 32.77 -14.48 -36.43
CA GLN A 24 31.77 -15.22 -35.66
C GLN A 24 30.46 -15.41 -36.44
N LEU A 25 30.12 -14.46 -37.31
CA LEU A 25 28.95 -14.56 -38.18
C LEU A 25 29.11 -15.65 -39.25
N PHE A 26 30.31 -15.92 -39.76
CA PHE A 26 30.51 -17.00 -40.73
C PHE A 26 30.74 -18.38 -40.09
N THR A 27 31.40 -18.42 -38.93
CA THR A 27 31.74 -19.68 -38.27
C THR A 27 30.60 -20.25 -37.42
N ASN A 28 29.80 -19.39 -36.77
CA ASN A 28 28.78 -19.81 -35.81
C ASN A 28 27.56 -18.87 -35.81
N THR A 29 26.99 -18.59 -36.99
CA THR A 29 25.85 -17.67 -37.17
C THR A 29 24.66 -18.02 -36.30
N SER A 30 24.29 -19.31 -36.29
CA SER A 30 23.09 -19.79 -35.59
C SER A 30 23.21 -19.58 -34.08
N SER A 31 24.33 -20.01 -33.48
CA SER A 31 24.55 -19.83 -32.05
C SER A 31 24.67 -18.35 -31.67
N PHE A 32 25.29 -17.52 -32.50
CA PHE A 32 25.40 -16.08 -32.27
C PHE A 32 24.01 -15.42 -32.25
N LEU A 33 23.17 -15.70 -33.24
CA LEU A 33 21.84 -15.12 -33.32
C LEU A 33 20.92 -15.61 -32.19
N SER A 34 20.97 -16.91 -31.88
CA SER A 34 20.25 -17.48 -30.74
C SER A 34 20.69 -16.84 -29.41
N SER A 35 21.98 -16.55 -29.24
CA SER A 35 22.50 -15.89 -28.04
C SER A 35 21.97 -14.46 -27.86
N ILE A 36 21.85 -13.70 -28.96
CA ILE A 36 21.27 -12.36 -28.95
C ILE A 36 19.80 -12.41 -28.55
N VAL A 37 19.02 -13.30 -29.17
CA VAL A 37 17.60 -13.48 -28.85
C VAL A 37 17.43 -13.91 -27.40
N MET A 38 18.28 -14.84 -26.92
CA MET A 38 18.25 -15.30 -25.54
C MET A 38 18.60 -14.19 -24.55
N MET A 39 19.62 -13.37 -24.85
CA MET A 39 20.00 -12.22 -24.03
C MET A 39 18.84 -11.21 -23.93
N ILE A 40 18.22 -10.87 -25.07
CA ILE A 40 17.06 -9.97 -25.11
C ILE A 40 15.89 -10.60 -24.34
N GLY A 41 15.61 -11.88 -24.53
CA GLY A 41 14.54 -12.60 -23.83
C GLY A 41 14.73 -12.60 -22.32
N ILE A 42 15.95 -12.84 -21.84
CA ILE A 42 16.30 -12.78 -20.42
C ILE A 42 16.17 -11.34 -19.89
N ALA A 43 16.64 -10.35 -20.63
CA ALA A 43 16.52 -8.95 -20.23
C ALA A 43 15.05 -8.51 -20.11
N VAL A 44 14.20 -8.90 -21.06
CA VAL A 44 12.75 -8.65 -21.02
C VAL A 44 12.10 -9.40 -19.86
N LEU A 45 12.49 -10.65 -19.59
CA LEU A 45 11.97 -11.41 -18.45
C LEU A 45 12.36 -10.78 -17.11
N ILE A 46 13.61 -10.35 -16.95
CA ILE A 46 14.09 -9.69 -15.72
C ILE A 46 13.40 -8.35 -15.55
N TYR A 47 13.36 -7.52 -16.59
CA TYR A 47 12.66 -6.24 -16.56
C TYR A 47 11.17 -6.41 -16.28
N GLY A 48 10.53 -7.38 -16.93
CA GLY A 48 9.14 -7.74 -16.73
C GLY A 48 8.87 -8.25 -15.32
N ALA A 49 9.75 -9.07 -14.76
CA ALA A 49 9.65 -9.55 -13.38
C ALA A 49 9.80 -8.38 -12.40
N ILE A 50 10.79 -7.50 -12.57
CA ILE A 50 10.96 -6.32 -11.72
C ILE A 50 9.73 -5.41 -11.82
N TYR A 51 9.25 -5.13 -13.03
CA TYR A 51 8.06 -4.33 -13.26
C TYR A 51 6.81 -4.98 -12.63
N PHE A 52 6.61 -6.27 -12.81
CA PHE A 52 5.47 -6.99 -12.26
C PHE A 52 5.53 -7.07 -10.73
N PHE A 53 6.67 -7.39 -10.14
CA PHE A 53 6.77 -7.50 -8.68
C PHE A 53 6.78 -6.12 -8.03
N PHE A 54 7.64 -5.18 -8.45
CA PHE A 54 7.81 -3.91 -7.75
C PHE A 54 6.79 -2.83 -8.17
N ILE A 55 6.43 -2.77 -9.45
CA ILE A 55 5.60 -1.68 -9.99
C ILE A 55 4.13 -2.09 -10.03
N ARG A 56 3.79 -3.33 -10.41
CA ARG A 56 2.38 -3.79 -10.40
C ARG A 56 1.80 -3.89 -8.99
N GLN A 57 2.59 -4.23 -7.96
CA GLN A 57 2.09 -4.19 -6.58
C GLN A 57 1.78 -2.76 -6.09
N ARG A 58 2.51 -1.74 -6.59
CA ARG A 58 2.21 -0.34 -6.24
C ARG A 58 1.10 0.26 -7.11
N ILE A 59 1.11 0.03 -8.42
CA ILE A 59 0.17 0.66 -9.37
C ILE A 59 -1.15 -0.12 -9.48
N GLY A 60 -1.12 -1.46 -9.43
CA GLY A 60 -2.31 -2.31 -9.54
C GLY A 60 -3.13 -2.45 -8.25
N SER A 61 -2.55 -2.11 -7.08
CA SER A 61 -3.23 -2.24 -5.78
C SER A 61 -3.33 -0.92 -4.99
N GLY A 62 -2.64 0.14 -5.40
CA GLY A 62 -2.25 1.22 -4.48
C GLY A 62 -2.98 2.56 -4.57
N GLY A 63 -3.91 2.78 -5.50
CA GLY A 63 -4.66 4.04 -5.55
C GLY A 63 -6.00 3.99 -4.80
N ASN A 64 -6.80 2.96 -5.06
CA ASN A 64 -8.23 2.98 -4.72
C ASN A 64 -8.62 1.91 -3.67
N SER A 65 -7.80 0.87 -3.46
CA SER A 65 -8.19 -0.25 -2.59
C SER A 65 -8.18 0.13 -1.11
N ASN A 66 -7.23 0.94 -0.66
CA ASN A 66 -7.16 1.40 0.74
C ASN A 66 -8.23 2.45 1.05
N GLU A 67 -8.49 3.38 0.14
CA GLU A 67 -9.53 4.39 0.32
C GLU A 67 -10.92 3.76 0.29
N MET A 68 -11.18 2.84 -0.65
CA MET A 68 -12.43 2.07 -0.71
C MET A 68 -12.63 1.20 0.55
N LYS A 69 -11.57 0.57 1.07
CA LYS A 69 -11.62 -0.19 2.33
C LYS A 69 -11.95 0.71 3.52
N LYS A 70 -11.29 1.88 3.63
CA LYS A 70 -11.55 2.88 4.68
C LYS A 70 -12.96 3.45 4.58
N TYR A 71 -13.42 3.77 3.38
CA TYR A 71 -14.79 4.21 3.11
C TYR A 71 -15.82 3.16 3.54
N LYS A 72 -15.63 1.89 3.13
CA LYS A 72 -16.50 0.78 3.54
C LYS A 72 -16.53 0.59 5.07
N GLN A 73 -15.38 0.72 5.74
CA GLN A 73 -15.31 0.67 7.20
C GLN A 73 -16.04 1.85 7.85
N ALA A 74 -15.82 3.08 7.38
CA ALA A 74 -16.47 4.29 7.89
C ALA A 74 -18.00 4.24 7.71
N VAL A 75 -18.49 3.78 6.56
CA VAL A 75 -19.92 3.59 6.30
C VAL A 75 -20.51 2.54 7.26
N LYS A 76 -19.80 1.42 7.49
CA LYS A 76 -20.25 0.39 8.42
C LYS A 76 -20.34 0.92 9.86
N GLN A 77 -19.35 1.70 10.29
CA GLN A 77 -19.35 2.35 11.61
C GLN A 77 -20.46 3.39 11.75
N SER A 78 -20.67 4.24 10.73
CA SER A 78 -21.77 5.20 10.71
C SER A 78 -23.13 4.51 10.81
N LYS A 79 -23.36 3.48 9.97
CA LYS A 79 -24.59 2.69 10.03
C LYS A 79 -24.79 1.98 11.37
N GLN A 80 -23.72 1.57 12.05
CA GLN A 80 -23.82 0.99 13.40
C GLN A 80 -24.14 2.05 14.47
N LYS A 81 -23.56 3.26 14.36
CA LYS A 81 -23.79 4.37 15.30
C LYS A 81 -25.21 4.94 15.22
N TYR A 82 -25.76 5.02 14.00
CA TYR A 82 -27.12 5.54 13.75
C TYR A 82 -28.19 4.45 13.61
N LYS A 83 -27.86 3.17 13.89
CA LYS A 83 -28.88 2.17 14.17
C LYS A 83 -29.52 2.53 15.51
N ALA A 84 -30.52 3.41 15.46
CA ALA A 84 -31.42 3.64 16.57
C ALA A 84 -31.92 2.27 17.07
N PRO A 85 -31.96 2.02 18.39
CA PRO A 85 -32.67 0.87 18.88
C PRO A 85 -34.10 1.00 18.35
N LYS A 86 -34.51 0.07 17.49
CA LYS A 86 -35.92 -0.07 17.13
C LYS A 86 -36.68 -0.05 18.46
N PRO A 87 -37.72 0.78 18.63
CA PRO A 87 -38.50 0.74 19.85
C PRO A 87 -38.95 -0.71 20.01
N VAL A 88 -38.40 -1.37 21.02
CA VAL A 88 -38.84 -2.69 21.44
C VAL A 88 -40.28 -2.43 21.81
N LYS A 89 -41.21 -2.83 20.93
CA LYS A 89 -42.64 -2.84 21.26
C LYS A 89 -42.70 -3.57 22.58
N SER A 90 -43.04 -2.85 23.65
CA SER A 90 -43.17 -3.44 24.98
C SER A 90 -44.31 -4.45 24.88
N THR A 91 -43.96 -5.71 24.69
CA THR A 91 -44.91 -6.80 24.83
C THR A 91 -45.43 -6.73 26.26
N LYS A 92 -46.73 -6.50 26.35
CA LYS A 92 -47.48 -6.33 27.59
C LYS A 92 -47.10 -7.42 28.58
N THR A 93 -46.67 -6.98 29.75
CA THR A 93 -46.43 -7.78 30.94
C THR A 93 -47.74 -8.46 31.37
N ASN A 94 -47.84 -9.78 31.17
CA ASN A 94 -48.75 -10.63 31.96
C ASN A 94 -47.93 -11.19 33.11
N THR A 95 -48.00 -10.53 34.26
CA THR A 95 -47.48 -11.03 35.54
C THR A 95 -48.58 -11.77 36.28
N SER A 96 -48.48 -13.09 36.33
CA SER A 96 -49.00 -13.86 37.46
C SER A 96 -47.99 -14.93 37.89
N THR A 97 -47.57 -14.80 39.14
CA THR A 97 -47.15 -15.86 40.07
C THR A 97 -46.01 -16.78 39.66
N THR A 98 -44.84 -16.60 40.28
CA THR A 98 -44.35 -17.52 41.34
C THR A 98 -43.07 -17.00 42.00
N LYS A 99 -42.90 -17.44 43.23
CA LYS A 99 -42.07 -16.89 44.29
C LYS A 99 -40.59 -17.24 44.14
N SER A 100 -39.71 -16.31 44.52
CA SER A 100 -38.77 -16.44 45.65
C SER A 100 -37.41 -15.75 45.40
N THR A 101 -37.18 -14.72 46.22
CA THR A 101 -35.95 -14.44 46.96
C THR A 101 -34.61 -14.36 46.20
N SER A 102 -34.17 -13.14 45.91
CA SER A 102 -33.00 -12.57 46.61
C SER A 102 -32.89 -11.07 46.36
N LEU A 103 -32.99 -10.33 47.45
CA LEU A 103 -32.71 -8.90 47.53
C LEU A 103 -31.20 -8.69 47.43
N GLN A 104 -30.72 -8.18 46.30
CA GLN A 104 -29.47 -7.41 46.28
C GLN A 104 -29.68 -6.11 45.48
N LYS A 105 -30.21 -5.11 46.19
CA LYS A 105 -30.11 -3.69 45.81
C LYS A 105 -28.63 -3.31 45.74
N LYS A 106 -27.98 -3.43 44.59
CA LYS A 106 -26.72 -2.72 44.32
C LYS A 106 -27.03 -1.43 43.56
N LYS A 107 -27.01 -0.37 44.36
CA LYS A 107 -27.17 1.05 44.09
C LYS A 107 -26.79 1.45 42.66
N ALA A 108 -27.72 2.13 41.99
CA ALA A 108 -27.46 2.90 40.79
C ALA A 108 -26.26 3.83 41.03
N LYS A 109 -25.14 3.58 40.35
CA LYS A 109 -24.03 4.53 40.33
C LYS A 109 -24.56 5.81 39.68
N ARG A 110 -24.58 6.89 40.47
CA ARG A 110 -24.94 8.25 40.06
C ARG A 110 -24.37 8.55 38.67
N LYS A 111 -25.24 9.00 37.76
CA LYS A 111 -24.84 9.60 36.49
C LYS A 111 -23.87 10.73 36.81
N GLN A 112 -22.60 10.56 36.50
CA GLN A 112 -21.63 11.66 36.48
C GLN A 112 -22.08 12.64 35.38
N PRO A 113 -22.06 13.96 35.61
CA PRO A 113 -22.36 14.93 34.56
C PRO A 113 -21.40 14.68 33.39
N SER A 114 -21.95 14.48 32.19
CA SER A 114 -21.15 14.34 30.97
C SER A 114 -20.54 15.71 30.67
N HIS A 115 -19.35 15.97 31.19
CA HIS A 115 -18.59 17.13 30.80
C HIS A 115 -18.28 17.00 29.31
N LEU A 116 -18.90 17.85 28.50
CA LEU A 116 -18.54 18.02 27.10
C LEU A 116 -17.09 18.47 27.08
N ARG A 117 -16.18 17.56 26.75
CA ARG A 117 -14.83 17.93 26.38
C ARG A 117 -14.85 18.26 24.90
N VAL A 118 -14.49 19.50 24.60
CA VAL A 118 -14.21 19.93 23.24
C VAL A 118 -13.12 19.00 22.70
N ILE A 119 -13.37 18.38 21.56
CA ILE A 119 -12.31 17.65 20.84
C ILE A 119 -11.38 18.74 20.33
N GLU A 120 -10.29 18.98 21.03
CA GLU A 120 -9.20 19.79 20.53
C GLU A 120 -8.63 19.06 19.32
N GLY A 121 -9.04 19.51 18.13
CA GLY A 121 -8.43 19.07 16.88
C GLY A 121 -6.95 19.39 16.93
N ASN A 122 -6.12 18.49 16.40
CA ASN A 122 -4.68 18.63 16.26
C ASN A 122 -4.31 19.91 15.47
N LYS A 123 -4.31 21.07 16.14
CA LYS A 123 -3.80 22.34 15.63
C LYS A 123 -2.38 22.55 16.15
N ASN A 124 -1.53 21.55 15.92
CA ASN A 124 -0.08 21.77 15.95
C ASN A 124 0.28 22.63 14.73
N ASN A 125 0.14 23.95 14.85
CA ASN A 125 0.82 24.94 14.00
C ASN A 125 0.57 26.34 14.57
N LYS A 126 1.34 26.72 15.60
CA LYS A 126 2.30 27.84 15.55
C LYS A 126 2.86 28.11 16.94
N LYS A 127 4.17 28.33 16.93
CA LYS A 127 5.02 28.70 18.05
C LYS A 127 4.43 29.90 18.78
N ASP A 128 4.26 29.81 20.09
CA ASP A 128 4.64 30.92 20.96
C ASP A 128 4.99 30.38 22.36
N ARG A 129 6.29 30.43 22.66
CA ARG A 129 6.85 30.13 23.96
C ARG A 129 6.85 31.45 24.74
N ALA A 130 5.82 31.70 25.53
CA ALA A 130 5.93 32.64 26.63
C ALA A 130 6.69 31.94 27.77
N SER A 131 7.99 32.22 27.86
CA SER A 131 8.79 31.96 29.06
C SER A 131 8.43 32.98 30.13
N PHE A 132 8.11 32.49 31.33
CA PHE A 132 8.09 33.28 32.56
C PHE A 132 9.50 33.55 33.04
#